data_AF-A0A2N5IC32-F1
#
_entry.id   AF-A0A2N5IC32-F1
#
_cell.length_a   1.000
_cell.length_b   1.000
_cell.length_c   1.000
_cell.angle_alpha   90.00
_cell.angle_beta   90.00
_cell.angle_gamma   90.00
#
_symmetry.space_group_name_H-M   'P 1'
#
loop_
_entity.id
_entity.type
_entity.pdbx_description
1 polymer ?
#
loop_
_entity_poly.entity_id
_entity_poly.type
_entity_poly.pdbx_seq_one_letter_code
_entity_poly.pdbx_strand_id
1 'polypeptide(L)'
;MNIQEEILKKYEEFANFLQSIHIEELKKQFTRKELMEFQTKLDEIKIPSFSYKISKLIDEMKKEEFPQLSGVHHFPSLQEIDFMSEKKKIELDKFLLMIRNGEYVFNLFRFTQDTKKLTDFLIEKGIVEKRYSLVCPHHYNEKMKVGLSLEELNVIKEAIQTQDHDFLEGFYDDLHFCDSCDDRVEYPEWRDNLVKEDIVKVKDRDTSLDNV
;
A
#
# COMPACT_ATOMS: atom_id res chain seq x y z
N MET A 1 34.87 24.26 7.66
CA MET A 1 34.15 23.41 6.70
C MET A 1 32.87 22.97 7.39
N ASN A 2 31.70 23.20 6.79
CA ASN A 2 30.43 22.85 7.42
C ASN A 2 30.25 21.31 7.38
N ILE A 3 29.90 20.68 8.49
CA ILE A 3 29.71 19.23 8.57
C ILE A 3 28.62 18.74 7.58
N GLN A 4 27.65 19.60 7.25
CA GLN A 4 26.64 19.31 6.23
C GLN A 4 27.28 19.17 4.84
N GLU A 5 28.19 20.07 4.47
CA GLU A 5 28.92 20.03 3.20
C GLU A 5 29.80 18.79 3.11
N GLU A 6 30.43 18.41 4.23
CA GLU A 6 31.25 17.19 4.30
C GLU A 6 30.42 15.93 4.08
N ILE A 7 29.26 15.82 4.74
CA ILE A 7 28.35 14.68 4.58
C ILE A 7 27.85 14.60 3.13
N LEU A 8 27.38 15.72 2.57
CA LEU A 8 26.88 15.75 1.19
C LEU A 8 27.95 15.32 0.19
N LYS A 9 29.17 15.86 0.33
CA LYS A 9 30.30 15.49 -0.52
C LYS A 9 30.59 13.99 -0.45
N LYS A 10 30.52 13.36 0.73
CA LYS A 10 30.73 11.91 0.87
C LYS A 10 29.62 11.08 0.23
N TYR A 11 28.38 11.54 0.30
CA TYR A 11 27.28 10.91 -0.41
C TYR A 11 27.44 11.00 -1.93
N GLU A 12 27.86 12.16 -2.45
CA GLU A 12 28.17 12.34 -3.87
C GLU A 12 29.33 11.45 -4.33
N GLU A 13 30.43 11.40 -3.56
CA GLU A 13 31.57 10.51 -3.83
C GLU A 13 31.14 9.05 -3.95
N PHE A 14 30.28 8.58 -3.02
CA PHE A 14 29.77 7.21 -3.05
C PHE A 14 28.81 6.96 -4.23
N ALA A 15 27.91 7.90 -4.52
CA ALA A 15 27.00 7.80 -5.66
C ALA A 15 27.77 7.75 -7.00
N ASN A 16 28.77 8.60 -7.16
CA ASN A 16 29.62 8.64 -8.35
C ASN A 16 30.41 7.33 -8.51
N PHE A 17 30.92 6.77 -7.41
CA PHE A 17 31.56 5.46 -7.44
C PHE A 17 30.60 4.37 -7.94
N LEU A 18 29.38 4.31 -7.40
CA LEU A 18 28.39 3.32 -7.84
C LEU A 18 28.02 3.48 -9.33
N GLN A 19 27.87 4.72 -9.81
CA GLN A 19 27.57 5.01 -11.22
C GLN A 19 28.71 4.61 -12.16
N SER A 20 29.95 4.58 -11.68
CA SER A 20 31.11 4.16 -12.47
C SER A 20 31.21 2.64 -12.66
N ILE A 21 30.41 1.84 -11.94
CA ILE A 21 30.44 0.38 -12.03
C ILE A 21 29.62 -0.08 -13.24
N HIS A 22 30.28 -0.68 -14.24
CA HIS A 22 29.62 -1.29 -15.39
C HIS A 22 29.30 -2.77 -15.12
N ILE A 23 28.01 -3.11 -14.99
CA ILE A 23 27.54 -4.47 -14.63
C ILE A 23 28.04 -5.53 -15.63
N GLU A 24 28.18 -5.15 -16.89
CA GLU A 24 28.64 -5.98 -18.00
C GLU A 24 30.09 -6.45 -17.80
N GLU A 25 30.90 -5.67 -17.08
CA GLU A 25 32.27 -6.05 -16.74
C GLU A 25 32.31 -7.12 -15.65
N LEU A 26 31.33 -7.13 -14.74
CA LEU A 26 31.21 -8.17 -13.71
C LEU A 26 30.95 -9.54 -14.34
N LYS A 27 30.12 -9.60 -15.40
CA LYS A 27 29.84 -10.84 -16.14
C LYS A 27 31.09 -11.43 -16.81
N LYS A 28 32.08 -10.59 -17.15
CA LYS A 28 33.34 -11.04 -17.79
C LYS A 28 34.36 -11.56 -16.78
N GLN A 29 34.28 -11.11 -15.53
CA GLN A 29 35.29 -11.36 -14.50
C GLN A 29 34.89 -12.42 -13.47
N PHE A 30 33.58 -12.64 -13.28
CA PHE A 30 33.07 -13.53 -12.25
C PHE A 30 32.16 -14.62 -12.81
N THR A 31 32.23 -15.80 -12.22
CA THR A 31 31.27 -16.89 -12.45
C THR A 31 29.93 -16.61 -11.76
N ARG A 32 28.87 -17.32 -12.18
CA ARG A 32 27.55 -17.23 -11.54
C ARG A 32 27.62 -17.46 -10.03
N LYS A 33 28.42 -18.43 -9.58
CA LYS A 33 28.55 -18.77 -8.15
C LYS A 33 29.18 -17.63 -7.37
N GLU A 34 30.26 -17.04 -7.88
CA GLU A 34 30.95 -15.91 -7.25
C GLU A 34 30.07 -14.66 -7.18
N LEU A 35 29.25 -14.42 -8.21
CA LEU A 35 28.27 -13.33 -8.18
C LEU A 35 27.19 -13.53 -7.11
N MET A 36 26.70 -14.76 -6.90
CA MET A 36 25.74 -15.05 -5.82
C MET A 36 26.38 -14.88 -4.43
N GLU A 37 27.63 -15.30 -4.25
CA GLU A 37 28.36 -15.10 -3.01
C GLU A 37 28.62 -13.61 -2.75
N PHE A 38 28.96 -12.85 -3.80
CA PHE A 38 29.13 -11.40 -3.70
C PHE A 38 27.83 -10.68 -3.38
N GLN A 39 26.72 -11.06 -4.02
CA GLN A 39 25.38 -10.53 -3.70
C GLN A 39 25.03 -10.75 -2.22
N THR A 40 25.25 -11.96 -1.71
CA THR A 40 24.98 -12.28 -0.30
C THR A 40 25.77 -11.35 0.63
N LYS A 41 27.04 -11.09 0.33
CA LYS A 41 27.88 -10.15 1.10
C LYS A 41 27.40 -8.71 0.99
N LEU A 42 26.90 -8.28 -0.18
CA LEU A 42 26.32 -6.96 -0.34
C LEU A 42 25.06 -6.79 0.51
N ASP A 43 24.19 -7.80 0.55
CA ASP A 43 22.96 -7.79 1.35
C ASP A 43 23.24 -7.73 2.86
N GLU A 44 24.39 -8.25 3.31
CA GLU A 44 24.85 -8.14 4.70
C GLU A 44 25.32 -6.71 5.07
N ILE A 45 25.71 -5.89 4.09
CA ILE A 45 26.14 -4.51 4.33
C ILE A 45 24.91 -3.64 4.57
N LYS A 46 24.61 -3.40 5.85
CA LYS A 46 23.56 -2.46 6.27
C LYS A 46 24.04 -1.03 6.08
N ILE A 47 23.73 -0.41 4.94
CA ILE A 47 23.94 1.03 4.73
C ILE A 47 22.86 1.79 5.51
N PRO A 48 23.20 2.54 6.56
CA PRO A 48 22.19 3.30 7.31
C PRO A 48 21.67 4.47 6.46
N SER A 49 20.35 4.60 6.35
CA SER A 49 19.75 5.78 5.70
C SER A 49 19.87 7.00 6.61
N PHE A 50 20.86 7.86 6.33
CA PHE A 50 21.06 9.09 7.10
C PHE A 50 19.93 10.10 6.86
N SER A 51 19.35 10.12 5.65
CA SER A 51 18.14 10.88 5.33
C SER A 51 16.97 10.49 6.26
N TYR A 52 16.75 9.19 6.47
CA TYR A 52 15.73 8.72 7.42
C TYR A 52 16.01 9.19 8.86
N LYS A 53 17.28 9.13 9.30
CA LYS A 53 17.67 9.63 10.63
C LYS A 53 17.41 11.13 10.79
N ILE A 54 17.74 11.93 9.77
CA ILE A 54 17.47 13.38 9.75
C ILE A 54 15.96 13.63 9.79
N SER A 55 15.16 12.90 9.00
CA SER A 55 13.70 13.02 9.04
C SER A 55 13.15 12.74 10.44
N LYS A 56 13.65 11.70 11.11
CA LYS A 56 13.26 11.39 12.49
C LYS A 56 13.63 12.50 13.46
N LEU A 57 14.81 13.08 13.31
CA LEU A 57 15.25 14.22 14.14
C LEU A 57 14.36 15.45 13.92
N ILE A 58 14.03 15.76 12.66
CA ILE A 58 13.10 16.84 12.31
C ILE A 58 11.73 16.58 12.96
N ASP A 59 11.22 15.35 12.92
CA ASP A 59 9.95 14.99 13.56
C ASP A 59 9.99 15.08 15.09
N GLU A 60 11.14 14.78 15.71
CA GLU A 60 11.37 14.97 17.15
C GLU A 60 11.36 16.47 17.50
N MET A 61 12.12 17.28 16.75
CA MET A 61 12.15 18.75 16.93
C MET A 61 10.78 19.38 16.74
N LYS A 62 10.03 19.00 15.70
CA LYS A 62 8.67 19.51 15.46
C LYS A 62 7.73 19.26 16.64
N LYS A 63 7.85 18.13 17.32
CA LYS A 63 7.03 17.82 18.50
C LYS A 63 7.39 18.69 19.70
N GLU A 64 8.67 19.05 19.84
CA GLU A 64 9.15 19.95 20.89
C GLU A 64 8.74 21.41 20.60
N GLU A 65 8.84 21.84 19.35
CA GLU A 65 8.49 23.20 18.90
C GLU A 65 6.98 23.45 18.90
N PHE A 66 6.18 22.44 18.52
CA PHE A 66 4.73 22.55 18.36
C PHE A 66 3.96 21.43 19.10
N PRO A 67 4.04 21.37 20.44
CA PRO A 67 3.38 20.32 21.22
C PRO A 67 1.86 20.30 21.01
N GLN A 68 1.24 21.45 20.72
CA GLN A 68 -0.19 21.59 20.42
C GLN A 68 -0.65 20.80 19.19
N LEU A 69 0.24 20.54 18.22
CA LEU A 69 -0.08 19.75 17.03
C LEU A 69 -0.09 18.24 17.31
N SER A 70 0.42 17.80 18.47
CA SER A 70 0.53 16.38 18.79
C SER A 70 -0.81 15.70 19.10
N GLY A 71 -1.89 16.45 19.31
CA GLY A 71 -3.24 15.93 19.56
C GLY A 71 -4.25 16.22 18.46
N VAL A 72 -3.82 16.86 17.37
CA VAL A 72 -4.69 17.19 16.24
C VAL A 72 -4.74 16.00 15.29
N HIS A 73 -5.95 15.49 15.05
CA HIS A 73 -6.20 14.44 14.06
C HIS A 73 -6.69 15.07 12.77
N HIS A 74 -6.10 14.65 11.66
CA HIS A 74 -6.54 15.01 10.32
C HIS A 74 -7.86 14.34 9.95
N PHE A 75 -8.18 13.23 10.63
CA PHE A 75 -9.51 12.63 10.65
C PHE A 75 -10.08 12.76 12.07
N PRO A 76 -10.81 13.85 12.39
CA PRO A 76 -11.26 14.13 13.76
C PRO A 76 -12.05 13.00 14.40
N SER A 77 -12.81 12.24 13.60
CA SER A 77 -13.56 11.07 14.06
C SER A 77 -12.68 9.99 14.68
N LEU A 78 -11.37 9.93 14.40
CA LEU A 78 -10.46 8.99 15.06
C LEU A 78 -10.35 9.23 16.57
N GLN A 79 -10.63 10.44 17.05
CA GLN A 79 -10.67 10.74 18.49
C GLN A 79 -11.71 9.87 19.22
N GLU A 80 -12.81 9.52 18.55
CA GLU A 80 -13.93 8.74 19.09
C GLU A 80 -13.58 7.25 19.34
N ILE A 81 -12.44 6.76 18.83
CA ILE A 81 -12.03 5.37 19.02
C ILE A 81 -11.72 5.13 20.52
N ASP A 82 -12.49 4.27 21.20
CA ASP A 82 -12.29 3.98 22.63
C ASP A 82 -11.35 2.79 22.90
N PHE A 83 -11.07 1.99 21.88
CA PHE A 83 -10.33 0.72 21.97
C PHE A 83 -8.87 0.82 21.54
N MET A 84 -8.36 2.03 21.28
CA MET A 84 -6.97 2.30 20.91
C MET A 84 -6.38 3.40 21.78
N SER A 85 -5.08 3.30 22.09
CA SER A 85 -4.36 4.39 22.74
C SER A 85 -4.22 5.59 21.81
N GLU A 86 -4.11 6.78 22.38
CA GLU A 86 -3.97 8.03 21.62
C GLU A 86 -2.77 7.99 20.65
N LYS A 87 -1.65 7.42 21.10
CA LYS A 87 -0.47 7.20 20.25
C LYS A 87 -0.81 6.36 19.01
N LYS A 88 -1.61 5.30 19.15
CA LYS A 88 -2.02 4.44 18.05
C LYS A 88 -3.02 5.11 17.11
N LYS A 89 -3.89 5.97 17.64
CA LYS A 89 -4.78 6.80 16.81
C LYS A 89 -3.97 7.77 15.95
N ILE A 90 -2.96 8.44 16.51
CA ILE A 90 -2.07 9.33 15.76
C ILE A 90 -1.26 8.57 14.69
N GLU A 91 -0.76 7.37 15.01
CA GLU A 91 -0.07 6.51 14.03
C GLU A 91 -1.01 6.13 12.87
N LEU A 92 -2.27 5.81 13.17
CA LEU A 92 -3.29 5.52 12.17
C LEU A 92 -3.66 6.76 11.34
N ASP A 93 -3.83 7.91 11.97
CA ASP A 93 -4.13 9.19 11.31
C ASP A 93 -3.07 9.53 10.26
N LYS A 94 -1.78 9.45 10.64
CA LYS A 94 -0.64 9.63 9.73
C LYS A 94 -0.60 8.59 8.62
N PHE A 95 -0.97 7.34 8.92
CA PHE A 95 -1.04 6.30 7.91
C PHE A 95 -2.10 6.60 6.85
N LEU A 96 -3.30 6.99 7.28
CA LEU A 96 -4.40 7.35 6.38
C LEU A 96 -4.08 8.58 5.54
N LEU A 97 -3.32 9.55 6.07
CA LEU A 97 -2.84 10.70 5.31
C LEU A 97 -1.92 10.34 4.14
N MET A 98 -1.11 9.29 4.28
CA MET A 98 -0.18 8.87 3.22
C MET A 98 -0.90 8.17 2.06
N ILE A 99 -2.16 7.77 2.26
CA ILE A 99 -2.96 7.04 1.27
C ILE A 99 -3.82 8.04 0.50
N ARG A 100 -3.76 7.97 -0.83
CA ARG A 100 -4.62 8.83 -1.68
C ARG A 100 -6.04 8.28 -1.71
N ASN A 101 -7.01 9.14 -2.03
CA ASN A 101 -8.38 8.65 -2.23
C ASN A 101 -8.40 7.70 -3.44
N GLY A 102 -9.16 6.61 -3.32
CA GLY A 102 -9.20 5.51 -4.29
C GLY A 102 -8.09 4.46 -4.11
N GLU A 103 -7.08 4.70 -3.25
CA GLU A 103 -6.05 3.71 -2.97
C GLU A 103 -6.47 2.75 -1.85
N TYR A 104 -5.95 1.52 -1.94
CA TYR A 104 -6.19 0.46 -0.96
C TYR A 104 -5.60 0.79 0.40
N VAL A 105 -6.38 0.51 1.45
CA VAL A 105 -5.92 0.57 2.84
C VAL A 105 -5.54 -0.84 3.28
N PHE A 106 -4.27 -1.02 3.64
CA PHE A 106 -3.71 -2.32 4.01
C PHE A 106 -3.01 -2.27 5.37
N ASN A 107 -2.61 -3.42 5.90
CA ASN A 107 -1.82 -3.52 7.15
C ASN A 107 -2.45 -2.89 8.41
N LEU A 108 -3.78 -2.82 8.51
CA LEU A 108 -4.45 -2.28 9.70
C LEU A 108 -4.10 -3.02 11.01
N PHE A 109 -3.64 -4.28 10.91
CA PHE A 109 -3.14 -5.08 12.05
C PHE A 109 -1.97 -4.44 12.80
N ARG A 110 -1.29 -3.45 12.21
CA ARG A 110 -0.19 -2.71 12.86
C ARG A 110 -0.68 -1.74 13.96
N PHE A 111 -1.96 -1.38 13.91
CA PHE A 111 -2.55 -0.39 14.82
C PHE A 111 -3.34 -1.03 15.96
N THR A 112 -3.99 -2.17 15.70
CA THR A 112 -4.79 -2.92 16.68
C THR A 112 -4.77 -4.41 16.38
N GLN A 113 -4.99 -5.24 17.40
CA GLN A 113 -5.22 -6.67 17.24
C GLN A 113 -6.63 -6.97 16.71
N ASP A 114 -7.60 -6.10 16.99
CA ASP A 114 -8.97 -6.21 16.49
C ASP A 114 -9.14 -5.42 15.19
N THR A 115 -8.54 -5.95 14.12
CA THR A 115 -8.58 -5.31 12.80
C THR A 115 -9.99 -5.16 12.27
N LYS A 116 -10.87 -6.12 12.58
CA LYS A 116 -12.27 -6.08 12.15
C LYS A 116 -12.99 -4.89 12.76
N LYS A 117 -12.90 -4.70 14.08
CA LYS A 117 -13.51 -3.55 14.76
C LYS A 117 -12.99 -2.21 14.22
N LEU A 118 -11.69 -2.12 13.92
CA LEU A 118 -11.14 -0.92 13.30
C LEU A 118 -11.66 -0.69 11.88
N THR A 119 -11.70 -1.73 11.04
CA THR A 119 -12.26 -1.64 9.69
C THR A 119 -13.72 -1.19 9.72
N ASP A 120 -14.55 -1.82 10.57
CA ASP A 120 -15.96 -1.48 10.71
C ASP A 120 -16.14 -0.02 11.14
N PHE A 121 -15.34 0.46 12.10
CA PHE A 121 -15.33 1.86 12.52
C PHE A 121 -14.96 2.82 11.37
N LEU A 122 -13.90 2.52 10.62
CA LEU A 122 -13.46 3.38 9.51
C LEU A 122 -14.53 3.46 8.40
N ILE A 123 -15.26 2.36 8.16
CA ILE A 123 -16.40 2.32 7.24
C ILE A 123 -17.56 3.16 7.78
N GLU A 124 -17.93 3.00 9.06
CA GLU A 124 -19.01 3.75 9.71
C GLU A 124 -18.76 5.27 9.65
N LYS A 125 -17.51 5.70 9.84
CA LYS A 125 -17.11 7.12 9.76
C LYS A 125 -16.91 7.63 8.33
N GLY A 126 -17.16 6.78 7.34
CA GLY A 126 -17.01 7.07 5.91
C GLY A 126 -15.58 7.43 5.52
N ILE A 127 -14.58 6.98 6.28
CA ILE A 127 -13.16 7.20 5.96
C ILE A 127 -12.72 6.26 4.83
N VAL A 128 -13.17 5.02 4.91
CA VAL A 128 -12.94 3.98 3.92
C VAL A 128 -14.27 3.38 3.46
N GLU A 129 -14.24 2.72 2.31
CA GLU A 129 -15.37 1.93 1.80
C GLU A 129 -14.90 0.53 1.41
N LYS A 130 -15.83 -0.42 1.37
CA LYS A 130 -15.56 -1.75 0.84
C LYS A 130 -15.56 -1.72 -0.68
N ARG A 131 -14.55 -2.32 -1.26
CA ARG A 131 -14.47 -2.61 -2.69
C ARG A 131 -14.20 -4.09 -2.90
N TYR A 132 -14.73 -4.61 -3.98
CA TYR A 132 -14.65 -6.02 -4.30
C TYR A 132 -13.77 -6.20 -5.52
N SER A 133 -12.96 -7.24 -5.45
CA SER A 133 -12.16 -7.70 -6.57
C SER A 133 -12.58 -9.12 -6.89
N LEU A 134 -12.57 -9.45 -8.17
CA LEU A 134 -12.78 -10.81 -8.62
C LEU A 134 -11.42 -11.47 -8.85
N VAL A 135 -11.25 -12.70 -8.37
CA VAL A 135 -9.98 -13.43 -8.49
C VAL A 135 -10.10 -14.59 -9.48
N CYS A 136 -8.97 -14.93 -10.11
CA CYS A 136 -8.91 -16.07 -11.01
C CYS A 136 -9.14 -17.39 -10.23
N PRO A 137 -10.00 -18.32 -10.71
CA PRO A 137 -10.18 -19.64 -10.10
C PRO A 137 -8.96 -20.54 -10.22
N HIS A 138 -8.14 -20.35 -11.25
CA HIS A 138 -6.88 -21.08 -11.41
C HIS A 138 -5.76 -20.48 -10.54
N HIS A 139 -5.80 -19.17 -10.30
CA HIS A 139 -4.80 -18.42 -9.53
C HIS A 139 -5.48 -17.50 -8.51
N TYR A 140 -5.93 -18.07 -7.38
CA TYR A 140 -6.69 -17.40 -6.32
C TYR A 140 -6.08 -16.09 -5.74
N ASN A 141 -4.82 -15.80 -6.06
CA ASN A 141 -4.13 -14.58 -5.62
C ASN A 141 -4.12 -13.46 -6.69
N GLU A 142 -4.45 -13.78 -7.94
CA GLU A 142 -4.49 -12.82 -9.04
C GLU A 142 -5.88 -12.22 -9.18
N LYS A 143 -5.94 -10.88 -9.15
CA LYS A 143 -7.18 -10.12 -9.30
C LYS A 143 -7.41 -9.86 -10.80
N MET A 144 -8.55 -10.30 -11.32
CA MET A 144 -8.95 -10.11 -12.72
C MET A 144 -9.68 -8.79 -12.95
N LYS A 145 -10.53 -8.40 -11.99
CA LYS A 145 -11.20 -7.09 -11.97
C LYS A 145 -11.18 -6.56 -10.55
N VAL A 146 -10.91 -5.26 -10.43
CA VAL A 146 -10.62 -4.61 -9.15
C VAL A 146 -11.52 -3.41 -8.94
N GLY A 147 -11.86 -3.13 -7.68
CA GLY A 147 -12.55 -1.87 -7.33
C GLY A 147 -14.07 -1.86 -7.53
N LEU A 148 -14.72 -3.02 -7.62
CA LEU A 148 -16.18 -3.10 -7.77
C LEU A 148 -16.89 -2.63 -6.51
N SER A 149 -18.00 -1.91 -6.66
CA SER A 149 -19.00 -1.72 -5.62
C SER A 149 -19.74 -3.03 -5.32
N LEU A 150 -20.48 -3.07 -4.21
CA LEU A 150 -21.35 -4.21 -3.89
C LEU A 150 -22.47 -4.38 -4.93
N GLU A 151 -23.00 -3.27 -5.46
CA GLU A 151 -24.05 -3.28 -6.47
C GLU A 151 -23.52 -3.89 -7.78
N GLU A 152 -22.37 -3.42 -8.27
CA GLU A 152 -21.71 -3.99 -9.46
C GLU A 152 -21.39 -5.47 -9.26
N LEU A 153 -20.86 -5.86 -8.09
CA LEU A 153 -20.60 -7.25 -7.76
C LEU A 153 -21.88 -8.10 -7.84
N ASN A 154 -22.99 -7.60 -7.29
CA ASN A 154 -24.25 -8.33 -7.29
C ASN A 154 -24.82 -8.51 -8.70
N VAL A 155 -24.73 -7.48 -9.55
CA VAL A 155 -25.14 -7.57 -10.97
C VAL A 155 -24.32 -8.66 -11.69
N ILE A 156 -23.00 -8.70 -11.46
CA ILE A 156 -22.12 -9.71 -12.06
C ILE A 156 -22.49 -11.11 -11.56
N LYS A 157 -22.71 -11.25 -10.24
CA LYS A 157 -23.12 -12.53 -9.64
C LYS A 157 -24.45 -13.02 -10.20
N GLU A 158 -25.43 -12.13 -10.36
CA GLU A 158 -26.73 -12.46 -10.94
C GLU A 158 -26.58 -12.92 -12.39
N ALA A 159 -25.82 -12.19 -13.21
CA ALA A 159 -25.57 -12.57 -14.61
C ALA A 159 -24.88 -13.95 -14.73
N ILE A 160 -23.89 -14.25 -13.88
CA ILE A 160 -23.26 -15.58 -13.81
C ILE A 160 -24.28 -16.66 -13.45
N GLN A 161 -25.17 -16.41 -12.49
CA GLN A 161 -26.20 -17.37 -12.06
C GLN A 161 -27.26 -17.62 -13.12
N THR A 162 -27.68 -16.59 -13.85
CA THR A 162 -28.71 -16.67 -14.91
C THR A 162 -28.14 -17.12 -16.26
N GLN A 163 -26.81 -17.25 -16.37
CA GLN A 163 -26.11 -17.51 -17.63
C GLN A 163 -26.47 -16.48 -18.71
N ASP A 164 -26.56 -15.20 -18.31
CA ASP A 164 -26.82 -14.09 -19.23
C ASP A 164 -25.59 -13.81 -20.12
N HIS A 165 -25.46 -14.60 -21.18
CA HIS A 165 -24.32 -14.55 -22.09
C HIS A 165 -24.11 -13.18 -22.73
N ASP A 166 -25.17 -12.42 -23.01
CA ASP A 166 -25.08 -11.11 -23.67
C ASP A 166 -24.47 -10.05 -22.73
N PHE A 167 -24.94 -9.99 -21.47
CA PHE A 167 -24.34 -9.12 -20.46
C PHE A 167 -22.89 -9.50 -20.21
N LEU A 168 -22.66 -10.79 -20.07
CA LEU A 168 -21.37 -11.31 -19.69
C LEU A 168 -20.32 -11.19 -20.81
N GLU A 169 -20.69 -11.37 -22.09
CA GLU A 169 -19.78 -11.11 -23.23
C GLU A 169 -19.36 -9.64 -23.29
N GLY A 170 -20.28 -8.70 -23.09
CA GLY A 170 -19.94 -7.27 -23.00
C GLY A 170 -19.09 -6.93 -21.77
N PHE A 171 -19.22 -7.72 -20.71
CA PHE A 171 -18.43 -7.61 -19.48
C PHE A 171 -17.05 -8.29 -19.60
N TYR A 172 -16.88 -9.22 -20.55
CA TYR A 172 -15.66 -10.01 -20.80
C TYR A 172 -14.53 -9.22 -21.43
N ASP A 173 -14.84 -8.24 -22.27
CA ASP A 173 -13.83 -7.37 -22.86
C ASP A 173 -13.07 -6.56 -21.77
N ASP A 174 -13.70 -6.37 -20.59
CA ASP A 174 -13.12 -5.71 -19.41
C ASP A 174 -12.62 -6.67 -18.31
N LEU A 175 -12.98 -7.97 -18.34
CA LEU A 175 -12.47 -8.99 -17.41
C LEU A 175 -11.13 -9.50 -17.94
N HIS A 176 -10.07 -8.78 -17.61
CA HIS A 176 -8.73 -9.13 -18.02
C HIS A 176 -8.34 -10.56 -17.61
N PHE A 177 -7.76 -11.24 -18.61
CA PHE A 177 -6.83 -12.36 -18.51
C PHE A 177 -6.10 -12.39 -17.17
N CYS A 178 -5.99 -13.58 -16.58
CA CYS A 178 -4.98 -13.74 -15.54
C CYS A 178 -3.62 -13.91 -16.22
N ASP A 179 -2.68 -13.02 -15.90
CA ASP A 179 -1.34 -12.99 -16.50
C ASP A 179 -0.59 -14.31 -16.26
N SER A 180 -0.95 -15.07 -15.22
CA SER A 180 -0.35 -16.39 -14.95
C SER A 180 -0.93 -17.54 -15.77
N CYS A 181 -2.17 -17.44 -16.25
CA CYS A 181 -2.84 -18.52 -16.97
C CYS A 181 -2.84 -18.34 -18.49
N ASP A 182 -2.67 -17.11 -19.00
CA ASP A 182 -2.81 -16.77 -20.43
C ASP A 182 -4.11 -17.31 -21.05
N ASP A 183 -5.13 -17.50 -20.19
CA ASP A 183 -6.36 -18.19 -20.53
C ASP A 183 -7.58 -17.40 -20.05
N ARG A 184 -8.67 -17.53 -20.79
CA ARG A 184 -9.95 -16.92 -20.43
C ARG A 184 -10.65 -17.85 -19.45
N VAL A 185 -10.94 -17.33 -18.26
CA VAL A 185 -11.69 -18.08 -17.27
C VAL A 185 -13.13 -18.27 -17.76
N GLU A 186 -13.62 -19.52 -17.77
CA GLU A 186 -14.98 -19.84 -18.17
C GLU A 186 -16.01 -19.60 -17.03
N TYR A 187 -17.22 -19.16 -17.38
CA TYR A 187 -18.32 -18.86 -16.46
C TYR A 187 -18.66 -19.96 -15.43
N PRO A 188 -18.69 -21.25 -15.78
CA PRO A 188 -19.10 -22.30 -14.85
C PRO A 188 -18.13 -22.49 -13.68
N GLU A 189 -16.92 -21.94 -13.79
CA GLU A 189 -15.87 -22.05 -12.77
C GLU A 189 -16.00 -20.98 -11.68
N TRP A 190 -16.84 -19.96 -11.89
CA TRP A 190 -17.03 -18.87 -10.96
C TRP A 190 -17.94 -19.24 -9.80
N ARG A 191 -17.31 -19.54 -8.66
CA ARG A 191 -17.98 -19.82 -7.38
C ARG A 191 -17.88 -18.62 -6.44
N ASP A 192 -18.75 -18.56 -5.43
CA ASP A 192 -18.81 -17.46 -4.43
C ASP A 192 -17.47 -17.15 -3.73
N ASN A 193 -16.53 -18.09 -3.72
CA ASN A 193 -15.20 -17.98 -3.14
C ASN A 193 -14.16 -17.28 -4.04
N LEU A 194 -14.56 -16.72 -5.18
CA LEU A 194 -13.70 -15.95 -6.09
C LEU A 194 -13.84 -14.43 -5.92
N VAL A 195 -14.36 -13.99 -4.78
CA VAL A 195 -14.45 -12.57 -4.43
C VAL A 195 -13.46 -12.27 -3.32
N LYS A 196 -12.62 -11.26 -3.56
CA LYS A 196 -11.77 -10.67 -2.55
C LYS A 196 -12.35 -9.33 -2.13
N GLU A 197 -12.55 -9.16 -0.82
CA GLU A 197 -12.92 -7.88 -0.23
C GLU A 197 -11.64 -7.09 0.07
N ASP A 198 -11.60 -5.85 -0.40
CA ASP A 198 -10.59 -4.86 -0.07
C ASP A 198 -11.29 -3.63 0.53
N ILE A 199 -10.53 -2.77 1.20
CA ILE A 199 -11.00 -1.46 1.64
C ILE A 199 -10.17 -0.37 0.97
N VAL A 200 -10.83 0.69 0.51
CA VAL A 200 -10.18 1.84 -0.12
C VAL A 200 -10.50 3.11 0.64
N LYS A 201 -9.55 4.04 0.67
CA LYS A 201 -9.77 5.34 1.30
C LYS A 201 -10.62 6.22 0.39
N VAL A 202 -11.64 6.86 0.95
CA VAL A 202 -12.54 7.75 0.20
C VAL A 202 -12.65 9.15 0.77
N LYS A 203 -12.22 9.34 2.03
CA LYS A 203 -12.35 10.62 2.71
C LYS A 203 -11.06 11.43 2.63
N ASP A 204 -11.20 12.70 2.28
CA ASP A 204 -10.15 13.68 2.44
C ASP A 204 -9.90 14.01 3.91
N ARG A 205 -8.68 14.46 4.19
CA ARG A 205 -8.33 14.99 5.50
C ARG A 205 -9.07 16.29 5.77
N ASP A 206 -9.30 16.55 7.05
CA ASP A 206 -9.67 17.87 7.51
C ASP A 206 -8.54 18.87 7.20
N THR A 207 -8.89 19.97 6.54
CA THR A 207 -7.99 21.06 6.14
C THR A 207 -8.30 22.34 6.91
N SER A 208 -9.26 22.32 7.85
CA SER A 208 -9.64 23.49 8.65
C SER A 208 -8.48 24.09 9.44
N LEU A 209 -7.43 23.30 9.69
CA LEU A 209 -6.24 23.70 10.43
C LEU A 209 -5.03 24.00 9.54
N ASP A 210 -5.17 23.96 8.21
CA ASP A 210 -4.07 24.20 7.28
C ASP A 210 -3.63 25.67 7.21
N ASN A 211 -4.48 26.60 7.66
CA ASN A 211 -4.23 28.04 7.64
C ASN A 211 -3.90 28.61 9.03
N VAL A 212 -3.55 27.76 10.00
CA VAL A 212 -3.17 28.17 11.36
C VAL A 212 -1.65 28.29 11.47
#